data_AF-A0A519Q8M7-F1
#
_entry.id   AF-A0A519Q8M7-F1
#
_cell.length_a   1.000
_cell.length_b   1.000
_cell.length_c   1.000
_cell.angle_alpha   90.00
_cell.angle_beta   90.00
_cell.angle_gamma   90.00
#
_symmetry.space_group_name_H-M   'P 1'
#
loop_
_entity.id
_entity.type
_entity.pdbx_description
1 polymer ?
#
loop_
_entity_poly.entity_id
_entity_poly.type
_entity_poly.pdbx_seq_one_letter_code
_entity_poly.pdbx_strand_id
1 'polypeptide(L)' 'RAWFAGDEFSAADVIMSFPLEAAAERPGLDQSRPATAAWLERIHARPAYRAALASGGPYAYA' A
#
# COMPACT_ATOMS: atom_id res chain seq x y z
N ARG A 1 -0.02 -13.56 -7.28
CA ARG A 1 0.39 -12.39 -8.11
C ARG A 1 1.01 -11.34 -7.21
N ALA A 2 2.01 -10.60 -7.69
CA ALA A 2 2.75 -9.63 -6.89
C ALA A 2 2.05 -8.27 -6.77
N TRP A 3 1.22 -7.90 -7.76
CA TRP A 3 0.51 -6.62 -7.87
C TRP A 3 -0.96 -6.81 -8.24
N PHE A 4 -1.75 -5.74 -8.12
CA PHE A 4 -3.20 -5.77 -8.35
C PHE A 4 -3.62 -6.00 -9.80
N ALA A 5 -2.77 -5.65 -10.76
CA ALA A 5 -3.04 -5.85 -12.20
C ALA A 5 -2.22 -6.98 -12.84
N GLY A 6 -1.45 -7.75 -12.06
CA GLY A 6 -0.63 -8.85 -12.57
C GLY A 6 0.75 -8.91 -11.90
N ASP A 7 1.78 -9.11 -12.72
CA ASP A 7 3.15 -9.28 -12.26
C ASP A 7 3.97 -7.99 -12.27
N GLU A 8 3.41 -6.92 -12.83
CA GLU A 8 4.01 -5.58 -12.86
C GLU A 8 3.17 -4.57 -12.06
N PHE A 9 3.86 -3.59 -11.49
CA PHE A 9 3.22 -2.48 -10.79
C PHE A 9 2.44 -1.61 -11.77
N SER A 10 1.26 -1.14 -11.34
CA SER A 10 0.37 -0.36 -12.19
C SER A 10 -0.35 0.75 -11.42
N ALA A 11 -1.13 1.57 -12.14
CA ALA A 11 -2.04 2.52 -11.51
C ALA A 11 -3.05 1.86 -10.57
N ALA A 12 -3.36 0.57 -10.76
CA ALA A 12 -4.23 -0.17 -9.85
C ALA A 12 -3.65 -0.24 -8.43
N ASP A 13 -2.32 -0.39 -8.30
CA ASP A 13 -1.65 -0.44 -7.01
C ASP A 13 -1.58 0.94 -6.34
N VAL A 14 -1.50 2.02 -7.12
CA VAL A 14 -1.60 3.39 -6.60
C VAL A 14 -2.97 3.65 -6.01
N ILE A 15 -4.05 3.36 -6.76
CA ILE A 15 -5.40 3.64 -6.26
C ILE A 15 -5.78 2.71 -5.11
N MET A 16 -5.25 1.47 -5.10
CA MET A 16 -5.50 0.51 -4.03
C MET A 16 -4.71 0.77 -2.75
N SER A 17 -3.68 1.62 -2.76
CA SER A 17 -2.96 1.95 -1.52
C SER A 17 -3.91 2.63 -0.54
N PHE A 18 -4.61 3.69 -0.95
CA PHE A 18 -5.50 4.46 -0.08
C PHE A 18 -6.53 3.64 0.73
N PRO A 19 -7.39 2.81 0.11
CA PRO A 19 -8.35 2.01 0.88
C PRO A 19 -7.69 0.95 1.76
N LEU A 20 -6.49 0.48 1.41
CA LEU A 20 -5.77 -0.52 2.19
C LEU A 20 -5.01 0.08 3.38
N GLU A 21 -4.45 1.28 3.25
CA GLU A 21 -3.91 2.03 4.39
C GLU A 21 -5.02 2.30 5.41
N ALA A 22 -6.18 2.79 4.93
CA ALA A 22 -7.35 3.02 5.80
C ALA A 22 -7.90 1.73 6.43
N ALA A 23 -7.70 0.57 5.78
CA ALA A 23 -8.04 -0.72 6.34
C ALA A 23 -7.00 -1.21 7.35
N ALA A 24 -5.72 -0.85 7.19
CA ALA A 24 -4.64 -1.20 8.10
C ALA A 24 -4.82 -0.57 9.49
N GLU A 25 -5.41 0.62 9.57
CA GLU A 25 -5.77 1.27 10.83
C GLU A 25 -6.93 0.58 11.57
N ARG A 26 -7.70 -0.27 10.87
CA ARG A 26 -8.85 -0.96 11.43
C ARG A 26 -8.47 -2.38 11.88
N PRO A 27 -9.08 -2.91 12.95
CA PRO A 27 -8.90 -4.31 13.31
C PRO A 27 -9.31 -5.23 12.13
N GLY A 28 -8.43 -6.15 11.73
CA GLY A 28 -8.72 -7.17 10.71
C GLY A 28 -7.81 -7.17 9.48
N LEU A 29 -6.93 -6.18 9.31
CA LEU A 29 -5.76 -6.29 8.43
C LEU A 29 -4.59 -6.93 9.21
N ASP A 30 -4.81 -8.14 9.71
CA ASP A 30 -3.90 -8.87 10.57
C ASP A 30 -3.38 -10.16 9.90
N GLN A 31 -2.91 -11.12 10.70
CA GLN A 31 -2.40 -12.41 10.25
C GLN A 31 -3.40 -13.21 9.38
N SER A 32 -4.69 -12.87 9.38
CA SER A 32 -5.70 -13.46 8.48
C SER A 32 -5.57 -13.03 7.01
N ARG A 33 -4.81 -11.97 6.71
CA ARG A 33 -4.61 -11.42 5.35
C ARG A 33 -3.13 -11.21 5.01
N PRO A 34 -2.29 -12.26 5.06
CA PRO A 34 -0.84 -12.13 4.94
C PRO A 34 -0.38 -11.59 3.59
N ALA A 35 -1.10 -11.92 2.50
CA ALA A 35 -0.79 -11.41 1.17
C ALA A 35 -1.02 -9.89 1.05
N THR A 36 -2.07 -9.37 1.69
CA THR A 36 -2.37 -7.93 1.69
C THR A 36 -1.36 -7.17 2.55
N ALA A 37 -1.03 -7.69 3.73
CA ALA A 37 0.02 -7.11 4.58
C ALA A 37 1.37 -7.07 3.86
N ALA A 38 1.78 -8.18 3.22
CA ALA A 38 3.02 -8.23 2.45
C ALA A 38 3.02 -7.30 1.22
N TRP A 39 1.86 -7.06 0.61
CA TRP A 39 1.74 -6.08 -0.47
C TRP A 39 1.88 -4.64 0.06
N LEU A 40 1.34 -4.33 1.25
CA LEU A 40 1.43 -3.01 1.86
C LEU A 40 2.89 -2.64 2.17
N GLU A 41 3.62 -3.57 2.80
CA GLU A 41 5.07 -3.43 3.03
C GLU A 41 5.83 -3.22 1.72
N ARG A 42 5.47 -3.97 0.67
CA ARG A 42 6.10 -3.85 -0.65
C ARG A 42 5.89 -2.47 -1.27
N ILE A 43 4.68 -1.89 -1.18
CA ILE A 43 4.41 -0.58 -1.78
C ILE A 43 5.09 0.55 -0.98
N HIS A 44 5.14 0.45 0.35
CA HIS A 44 5.87 1.38 1.24
C HIS A 44 7.38 1.39 1.02
N ALA A 45 7.97 0.24 0.67
CA ALA A 45 9.40 0.12 0.40
C ALA A 45 9.84 0.87 -0.86
N ARG A 46 8.92 1.32 -1.72
CA ARG A 46 9.29 1.93 -3.00
C ARG A 46 9.80 3.36 -2.85
N PRO A 47 10.93 3.71 -3.49
CA PRO A 47 11.45 5.08 -3.47
C PRO A 47 10.44 6.12 -3.97
N ALA A 48 9.68 5.79 -5.03
CA ALA A 48 8.65 6.68 -5.58
C ALA A 48 7.49 6.92 -4.60
N TYR A 49 7.11 5.91 -3.81
CA TYR A 49 6.08 6.07 -2.78
C TYR A 49 6.54 7.03 -1.69
N ARG A 50 7.76 6.83 -1.19
CA ARG A 50 8.38 7.72 -0.18
C ARG A 50 8.55 9.15 -0.68
N ALA A 51 8.93 9.33 -1.95
CA ALA A 51 9.02 10.65 -2.57
C ALA A 51 7.65 11.33 -2.70
N ALA A 52 6.60 10.57 -3.04
CA ALA A 52 5.24 11.07 -3.09
C ALA A 52 4.75 11.52 -1.70
N LEU A 53 5.03 10.75 -0.64
CA LEU A 53 4.72 11.14 0.73
C LEU A 53 5.44 12.42 1.13
N ALA A 54 6.74 12.53 0.84
CA ALA A 54 7.52 13.74 1.15
C ALA A 54 6.99 14.99 0.42
N SER A 55 6.44 14.82 -0.79
CA SER A 55 5.90 15.91 -1.60
C SER A 55 4.45 16.27 -1.23
N GLY A 56 3.68 15.31 -0.70
CA GLY A 56 2.24 15.43 -0.45
C GLY A 56 1.84 16.11 0.87
N GLY A 57 2.81 16.42 1.75
CA GLY A 57 2.53 16.93 3.10
C GLY A 57 2.20 15.81 4.09
N PRO A 58 1.67 16.11 5.29
CA PRO A 58 1.42 15.11 6.33
C PRO A 58 0.45 14.03 5.84
N TYR A 59 0.98 12.84 5.57
CA TYR A 59 0.19 11.67 5.25
C TYR A 59 -0.11 10.93 6.54
N ALA A 60 -1.37 11.00 6.99
CA ALA A 60 -1.78 10.44 8.28
C ALA A 60 -1.76 8.90 8.32
N TYR A 61 -1.54 8.25 7.16
CA TYR A 61 -1.81 6.82 6.95
C TYR A 61 -0.55 6.00 6.57
N ALA A 62 0.67 6.55 6.63
CA ALA A 62 1.92 5.83 6.36
C ALA A 62 2.94 5.99 7.48
#